data_AF-A0AAU9UEK7-F1
#
_entry.id   AF-A0AAU9UEK7-F1
#
_cell.length_a   1.000
_cell.length_b   1.000
_cell.length_c   1.000
_cell.angle_alpha   90.00
_cell.angle_beta   90.00
_cell.angle_gamma   90.00
#
_symmetry.space_group_name_H-M   'P 1'
#
loop_
_entity.id
_entity.type
_entity.pdbx_description
1 polymer ?
#
loop_
_entity_poly.entity_id
_entity_poly.type
_entity_poly.pdbx_seq_one_letter_code
_entity_poly.pdbx_strand_id
1 'polypeptide(L)'
;MIFPLVSSHSETIKNEEECKIADLCVHDKVPMCGIDSCGEMRTFIDTCDMHEFNCDSKKDFKQRPIHECWVTCKRGRSFKKPEFRTDCNLNIKNRV
;
A
#
# COMPACT_ATOMS: atom_id res chain seq x y z
N MET A 1 -27.97 -11.27 -18.53
CA MET A 1 -26.63 -11.38 -17.93
C MET A 1 -25.80 -10.24 -18.50
N ILE A 2 -25.47 -9.21 -17.71
CA ILE A 2 -24.57 -8.13 -18.13
C ILE A 2 -23.63 -7.89 -16.95
N PHE A 3 -22.40 -8.39 -17.06
CA PHE A 3 -21.30 -7.99 -16.18
C PHE A 3 -20.58 -6.83 -16.88
N PRO A 4 -20.38 -5.65 -16.25
CA PRO A 4 -19.52 -4.65 -16.82
C PRO A 4 -18.05 -5.07 -16.62
N LEU A 5 -17.35 -5.29 -17.73
CA LEU A 5 -15.92 -5.51 -17.81
C LEU A 5 -15.20 -4.16 -17.66
N VAL A 6 -15.10 -3.62 -16.44
CA VAL A 6 -14.30 -2.42 -16.17
C VAL A 6 -13.55 -2.59 -14.86
N SER A 7 -12.40 -3.28 -14.87
CA SER A 7 -11.33 -3.06 -13.89
C SER A 7 -10.06 -3.82 -14.30
N SER A 8 -9.30 -3.29 -15.26
CA SER A 8 -7.92 -3.75 -15.48
C SER A 8 -7.06 -2.63 -16.07
N HIS A 9 -7.66 -1.76 -16.88
CA HIS A 9 -6.96 -0.61 -17.47
C HIS A 9 -6.56 0.49 -16.48
N SER A 10 -7.22 0.60 -15.31
CA SER A 10 -6.89 1.64 -14.32
C SER A 10 -5.70 1.27 -13.43
N GLU A 11 -5.40 -0.01 -13.26
CA GLU A 11 -4.36 -0.50 -12.34
C GLU A 11 -2.98 -0.42 -12.99
N THR A 12 -2.91 -0.62 -14.30
CA THR A 12 -1.68 -0.51 -15.11
C THR A 12 -1.22 0.94 -15.27
N ILE A 13 -2.14 1.87 -15.53
CA ILE A 13 -1.81 3.31 -15.70
C ILE A 13 -1.27 3.90 -14.39
N LYS A 14 -1.88 3.54 -13.25
CA LYS A 14 -1.41 3.99 -11.93
C LYS A 14 -0.02 3.45 -11.62
N ASN A 15 0.27 2.19 -11.93
CA ASN A 15 1.60 1.61 -11.71
C ASN A 15 2.71 2.34 -12.49
N GLU A 16 2.47 2.69 -13.76
CA GLU A 16 3.48 3.40 -14.55
C GLU A 16 3.77 4.82 -14.01
N GLU A 17 2.79 5.47 -13.38
CA GLU A 17 2.98 6.76 -12.71
C GLU A 17 3.79 6.60 -11.41
N GLU A 18 3.51 5.57 -10.61
CA GLU A 18 4.25 5.28 -9.37
C GLU A 18 5.74 5.04 -9.65
N CYS A 19 6.07 4.28 -10.71
CA CYS A 19 7.47 4.03 -11.10
C CYS A 19 8.19 5.32 -11.50
N LYS A 20 7.53 6.21 -12.27
CA LYS A 20 8.11 7.50 -12.68
C LYS A 20 8.30 8.44 -11.50
N ILE A 21 7.37 8.42 -10.54
CA ILE A 21 7.49 9.21 -9.32
C ILE A 21 8.67 8.70 -8.51
N ALA A 22 8.81 7.39 -8.32
CA ALA A 22 9.95 6.80 -7.61
C ALA A 22 11.30 7.23 -8.22
N ASP A 23 11.44 7.18 -9.54
CA ASP A 23 12.68 7.55 -10.25
C ASP A 23 13.07 9.03 -10.11
N LEU A 24 12.08 9.93 -9.99
CA LEU A 24 12.30 11.38 -9.91
C LEU A 24 12.27 11.92 -8.48
N CYS A 25 11.86 11.11 -7.51
CA CYS A 25 11.65 11.52 -6.14
C CYS A 25 12.97 11.72 -5.40
N VAL A 26 12.98 12.67 -4.46
CA VAL A 26 14.15 12.96 -3.62
C VAL A 26 13.92 12.36 -2.23
N HIS A 27 14.78 11.43 -1.85
CA HIS A 27 14.71 10.74 -0.56
C HIS A 27 15.07 11.68 0.60
N ASP A 28 14.06 12.05 1.40
CA ASP A 28 14.20 12.90 2.58
C ASP A 28 14.38 12.10 3.89
N LYS A 29 14.20 10.77 3.84
CA LYS A 29 14.28 9.84 4.97
C LYS A 29 13.31 10.19 6.11
N VAL A 30 12.21 10.86 5.80
CA VAL A 30 11.16 11.18 6.78
C VAL A 30 10.18 10.01 6.83
N PRO A 31 10.15 9.24 7.95
CA PRO A 31 9.37 8.02 8.02
C PRO A 31 7.88 8.33 7.90
N MET A 32 7.18 7.51 7.12
CA MET A 32 5.75 7.68 6.86
C MET A 32 4.98 6.35 6.96
N CYS A 33 3.66 6.47 7.12
CA CYS A 33 2.76 5.33 7.09
C CYS A 33 2.12 5.20 5.72
N GLY A 34 2.21 4.03 5.09
CA GLY A 34 1.37 3.67 3.96
C GLY A 34 0.24 2.76 4.40
N ILE A 35 -0.97 3.03 3.92
CA ILE A 35 -2.11 2.11 4.05
C ILE A 35 -2.65 1.80 2.66
N ASP A 36 -2.75 0.53 2.31
CA ASP A 36 -3.32 0.09 1.02
C ASP A 36 -4.86 0.10 1.06
N SER A 37 -5.50 -0.16 -0.09
CA SER A 37 -6.97 -0.25 -0.15
C SER A 37 -7.56 -1.41 0.66
N CYS A 38 -6.74 -2.41 0.98
CA CYS A 38 -7.08 -3.57 1.79
C CYS A 38 -6.92 -3.33 3.30
N GLY A 39 -6.35 -2.19 3.72
CA GLY A 39 -6.08 -1.90 5.12
C GLY A 39 -4.79 -2.53 5.65
N GLU A 40 -3.93 -3.05 4.77
CA GLU A 40 -2.55 -3.40 5.11
C GLU A 40 -1.82 -2.10 5.46
N MET A 41 -1.20 -2.07 6.64
CA MET A 41 -0.44 -0.92 7.11
C MET A 41 1.05 -1.26 7.07
N ARG A 42 1.86 -0.37 6.51
CA ARG A 42 3.30 -0.53 6.45
C ARG A 42 3.99 0.81 6.65
N THR A 43 5.11 0.80 7.38
CA THR A 43 5.96 1.99 7.52
C THR A 43 7.01 2.00 6.41
N PHE A 44 7.19 3.15 5.76
CA PHE A 44 8.22 3.40 4.75
C PHE A 44 9.24 4.41 5.30
N ILE A 45 10.48 4.34 4.82
CA ILE A 45 11.56 5.25 5.27
C ILE A 45 11.28 6.66 4.77
N ASP A 46 10.75 6.80 3.55
CA ASP A 46 10.16 8.02 3.02
C ASP A 46 9.01 7.74 2.03
N THR A 47 8.53 8.80 1.37
CA THR A 47 7.45 8.71 0.37
C THR A 47 7.92 8.11 -0.95
N CYS A 48 9.19 8.30 -1.31
CA CYS A 48 9.77 7.72 -2.52
C CYS A 48 9.78 6.19 -2.43
N ASP A 49 10.21 5.64 -1.27
CA ASP A 49 10.21 4.20 -1.02
C ASP A 49 8.81 3.58 -1.08
N MET A 50 7.76 4.36 -0.75
CA MET A 50 6.38 3.91 -0.92
C MET A 50 6.03 3.76 -2.40
N HIS A 51 6.38 4.76 -3.22
CA HIS A 51 6.13 4.72 -4.66
C HIS A 51 6.93 3.61 -5.36
N GLU A 52 8.19 3.40 -4.97
CA GLU A 52 9.03 2.28 -5.43
C GLU A 52 8.35 0.95 -5.10
N PHE A 53 7.89 0.77 -3.86
CA PHE A 53 7.22 -0.45 -3.46
C PHE A 53 5.89 -0.68 -4.18
N ASN A 54 5.11 0.39 -4.40
CA ASN A 54 3.86 0.32 -5.16
C ASN A 54 4.11 -0.13 -6.60
N CYS A 55 5.12 0.44 -7.26
CA CYS A 55 5.57 0.08 -8.60
C CYS A 55 6.03 -1.40 -8.66
N ASP A 56 6.93 -1.81 -7.78
CA ASP A 56 7.54 -3.14 -7.81
C ASP A 56 6.55 -4.25 -7.43
N SER A 57 5.74 -4.02 -6.40
CA SER A 57 4.84 -5.02 -5.84
C SER A 57 3.42 -4.93 -6.37
N LYS A 58 3.15 -3.98 -7.27
CA LYS A 58 1.81 -3.68 -7.81
C LYS A 58 0.78 -3.45 -6.70
N LYS A 59 1.21 -2.71 -5.68
CA LYS A 59 0.41 -2.35 -4.51
C LYS A 59 -0.05 -0.89 -4.64
N ASP A 60 -1.03 -0.52 -3.81
CA ASP A 60 -1.65 0.81 -3.83
C ASP A 60 -1.61 1.47 -2.45
N PHE A 61 -0.46 1.38 -1.78
CA PHE A 61 -0.24 2.08 -0.51
C PHE A 61 -0.38 3.58 -0.72
N LYS A 62 -1.15 4.21 0.16
CA LYS A 62 -1.32 5.67 0.20
C LYS A 62 -0.72 6.23 1.46
N GLN A 63 -0.11 7.40 1.32
CA GLN A 63 0.44 8.12 2.45
C GLN A 63 -0.64 8.46 3.48
N ARG A 64 -0.32 8.14 4.73
CA ARG A 64 -1.06 8.45 5.93
C ARG A 64 -0.10 9.04 6.98
N PRO A 65 -0.62 9.84 7.91
CA PRO A 65 0.13 10.28 9.07
C PRO A 65 0.86 9.11 9.76
N ILE A 66 2.10 9.33 10.18
CA ILE A 66 2.96 8.29 10.78
C ILE A 66 2.31 7.55 11.96
N HIS A 67 1.42 8.23 12.70
CA HIS A 67 0.70 7.68 13.84
C HIS A 67 -0.51 6.79 13.46
N GLU A 68 -0.91 6.76 12.18
CA GLU A 68 -1.95 5.84 11.70
C GLU A 68 -1.41 4.42 11.54
N CYS A 69 -0.16 4.29 11.10
CA CYS A 69 0.53 3.01 11.22
C CYS A 69 0.80 2.80 12.70
N TRP A 70 0.50 1.60 13.19
CA TRP A 70 0.91 1.18 14.51
C TRP A 70 2.43 1.17 14.53
N VAL A 71 3.02 2.30 14.92
CA VAL A 71 4.45 2.36 15.23
C VAL A 71 4.63 1.35 16.36
N THR A 72 5.29 0.23 16.06
CA THR A 72 5.86 -0.64 17.09
C THR A 72 7.01 0.13 17.70
N CYS A 73 6.68 1.16 18.47
CA CYS A 73 7.65 1.89 19.26
C CYS A 73 8.38 0.84 20.11
N LYS A 74 9.71 0.95 20.21
CA LYS A 74 10.63 0.04 20.92
C LYS A 74 10.33 -0.17 22.43
N ARG A 75 9.16 0.26 22.90
CA ARG A 75 8.69 0.26 24.29
C ARG A 75 7.26 -0.26 24.46
N GLY A 76 6.84 -1.17 23.58
CA GLY A 76 5.89 -2.23 23.95
C GLY A 76 4.45 -1.80 24.26
N ARG A 77 3.79 -1.07 23.37
CA ARG A 77 2.32 -1.10 23.29
C ARG A 77 1.85 -1.08 21.83
N SER A 78 1.84 -2.25 21.22
CA SER A 78 1.07 -2.51 20.00
C SER A 78 -0.40 -2.48 20.42
N PHE A 79 -1.05 -1.35 20.21
CA PHE A 79 -2.50 -1.29 20.32
C PHE A 79 -3.12 -1.94 19.06
N LYS A 80 -4.39 -2.34 19.18
CA LYS A 80 -5.23 -3.22 18.33
C LYS A 80 -4.74 -3.67 16.94
N LYS A 81 -5.04 -4.94 16.61
CA LYS A 81 -5.08 -5.46 15.23
C LYS A 81 -5.87 -4.52 14.31
N PRO A 82 -5.54 -4.45 13.01
CA PRO A 82 -6.36 -3.71 12.05
C PRO A 82 -7.82 -4.17 12.13
N GLU A 83 -8.71 -3.25 12.48
CA GLU A 83 -10.17 -3.36 12.29
C GLU A 83 -10.56 -2.92 10.86
N PHE A 84 -9.63 -2.99 9.90
CA PHE A 84 -9.92 -2.68 8.51
C PHE A 84 -9.98 -3.98 7.70
N ARG A 85 -11.21 -4.30 7.26
CA ARG A 85 -11.57 -5.25 6.20
C ARG A 85 -10.97 -6.66 6.32
N THR A 86 -11.71 -7.55 6.98
CA THR A 86 -11.42 -8.99 7.05
C THR A 86 -11.57 -9.74 5.70
N ASP A 87 -11.91 -9.04 4.62
CA ASP A 87 -12.21 -9.59 3.29
C ASP A 87 -11.04 -9.57 2.30
N CYS A 88 -9.88 -8.98 2.60
CA CYS A 88 -8.74 -8.97 1.68
C CYS A 88 -7.81 -10.22 1.80
N ASN A 89 -8.41 -11.40 1.96
CA ASN A 89 -7.72 -12.68 1.75
C ASN A 89 -8.27 -13.35 0.47
N LEU A 90 -8.04 -12.72 -0.68
CA LEU A 90 -8.13 -13.43 -1.97
C LEU A 90 -6.74 -13.94 -2.32
N ASN A 91 -6.30 -14.95 -1.56
CA ASN A 91 -5.40 -15.94 -2.08
C ASN A 91 -6.17 -16.67 -3.20
N ILE A 92 -6.08 -16.17 -4.44
CA ILE A 92 -6.51 -16.90 -5.64
C ILE A 92 -5.48 -18.03 -5.83
N LYS A 93 -5.51 -19.01 -4.93
CA LYS A 93 -5.00 -20.33 -5.21
C LYS A 93 -6.11 -21.06 -5.92
N ASN A 94 -5.92 -21.16 -7.24
CA ASN A 94 -6.53 -22.15 -8.13
C ASN A 94 -7.18 -23.32 -7.38
N ARG A 95 -8.50 -23.42 -7.49
CA ARG A 95 -9.18 -24.71 -7.50
C ARG A 95 -10.07 -24.74 -8.74
N VAL A 96 -9.56 -25.49 -9.72
CA VAL A 96 -10.32 -26.19 -10.75
C VAL A 96 -11.48 -26.94 -10.12
#